data_AF-A0A971W4L5-F1
#
_entry.id   AF-A0A971W4L5-F1
#
_cell.length_a   1.000
_cell.length_b   1.000
_cell.length_c   1.000
_cell.angle_alpha   90.00
_cell.angle_beta   90.00
_cell.angle_gamma   90.00
#
_symmetry.space_group_name_H-M   'P 1'
#
loop_
_entity.id
_entity.type
_entity.pdbx_description
1 polymer ?
#
loop_
_entity_poly.entity_id
_entity_poly.type
_entity_poly.pdbx_seq_one_letter_code
_entity_poly.pdbx_strand_id
1 'polypeptide(L)' 'MIMDTNMPSALVETAFINNPSEEACLMDKSFRSKAARAIADAITEYMNKR' A
#
# COMPACT_ATOMS: atom_id res chain seq x y z
N MET A 1 -1.93 -5.28 12.11
CA MET A 1 -3.08 -5.51 13.00
C MET A 1 -4.34 -5.05 12.27
N ILE A 2 -5.31 -5.94 12.04
CA ILE A 2 -6.53 -5.66 11.26
C ILE A 2 -7.79 -6.22 11.98
N MET A 3 -7.63 -6.94 13.09
CA MET A 3 -8.71 -7.73 13.69
C MET A 3 -9.59 -6.96 14.69
N ASP A 4 -9.20 -5.76 15.11
CA ASP A 4 -9.86 -5.05 16.22
C ASP A 4 -10.25 -3.62 15.83
N THR A 5 -10.99 -3.47 14.71
CA THR A 5 -11.38 -2.18 14.16
C THR A 5 -12.87 -2.13 13.81
N ASN A 6 -13.58 -1.10 14.27
CA ASN A 6 -15.01 -0.88 13.97
C ASN A 6 -15.27 -0.22 12.60
N MET A 7 -14.23 0.02 11.82
CA MET A 7 -14.27 0.59 10.47
C MET A 7 -13.58 -0.36 9.48
N PRO A 8 -13.85 -0.26 8.16
CA PRO A 8 -13.14 -1.04 7.15
C PRO A 8 -11.62 -0.85 7.27
N SER A 9 -10.88 -1.95 7.34
CA SER A 9 -9.44 -1.95 7.55
C SER A 9 -8.77 -3.00 6.66
N ALA A 10 -7.58 -2.68 6.15
CA ALA A 10 -6.76 -3.55 5.32
C ALA A 10 -5.27 -3.31 5.61
N LEU A 11 -4.46 -4.36 5.47
CA LEU A 11 -3.00 -4.28 5.54
C LEU A 11 -2.45 -4.60 4.15
N VAL A 12 -1.54 -3.75 3.68
CA VAL A 12 -0.94 -3.89 2.36
C VAL A 12 0.56 -4.10 2.51
N GLU A 13 1.06 -5.22 2.02
CA GLU A 13 2.48 -5.51 1.88
C GLU A 13 2.92 -5.08 0.47
N THR A 14 3.78 -4.07 0.35
CA THR A 14 4.12 -3.47 -0.95
C THR A 14 5.27 -4.18 -1.67
N ALA A 15 6.15 -4.86 -0.94
CA ALA A 15 7.26 -5.65 -1.47
C ALA A 15 7.87 -6.53 -0.36
N PHE A 16 8.65 -7.53 -0.74
CA PHE A 16 9.37 -8.40 0.18
C PHE A 16 10.83 -7.93 0.42
N ILE A 17 11.18 -7.63 1.67
CA ILE A 17 12.56 -7.20 2.05
C ILE A 17 13.56 -8.35 1.90
N ASN A 18 13.14 -9.60 2.09
CA ASN A 18 14.03 -10.77 1.96
C ASN A 18 14.38 -11.11 0.50
N ASN A 19 13.77 -10.44 -0.48
CA ASN A 19 14.10 -10.57 -1.89
C ASN A 19 14.93 -9.34 -2.33
N PRO A 20 16.22 -9.51 -2.67
CA PRO A 20 17.10 -8.38 -3.00
C PRO A 20 16.59 -7.50 -4.15
N SER A 21 15.86 -8.08 -5.10
CA SER A 21 15.29 -7.31 -6.22
C SER A 21 14.13 -6.42 -5.77
N GLU A 22 13.32 -6.90 -4.85
CA GLU A 22 12.18 -6.17 -4.30
C GLU A 22 12.59 -5.16 -3.23
N GLU A 23 13.61 -5.48 -2.43
CA GLU A 23 14.26 -4.53 -1.52
C GLU A 23 14.83 -3.34 -2.29
N ALA A 24 15.49 -3.57 -3.43
CA ALA A 24 15.98 -2.49 -4.28
C ALA A 24 14.83 -1.59 -4.79
N CYS A 25 13.67 -2.17 -5.11
CA CYS A 25 12.47 -1.41 -5.46
C CYS A 25 11.98 -0.55 -4.28
N LEU A 26 12.01 -1.08 -3.05
CA LEU A 26 11.68 -0.29 -1.85
C LEU A 26 12.62 0.90 -1.65
N MET A 27 13.87 0.81 -2.09
CA MET A 27 14.84 1.91 -2.04
C MET A 27 14.64 2.96 -3.14
N ASP A 28 13.97 2.61 -4.23
CA ASP A 28 13.61 3.55 -5.30
C ASP A 28 12.46 4.49 -4.90
N LYS A 29 12.72 5.80 -4.98
CA LYS A 29 11.72 6.84 -4.72
C LYS A 29 10.57 6.79 -5.72
N SER A 30 10.82 6.41 -6.97
CA SER A 30 9.79 6.34 -8.01
C SER A 30 8.78 5.24 -7.71
N PHE A 31 9.27 4.05 -7.32
CA PHE A 31 8.45 2.93 -6.88
C PHE A 31 7.59 3.29 -5.67
N ARG A 32 8.19 3.86 -4.61
CA ARG A 32 7.44 4.30 -3.42
C ARG A 32 6.36 5.33 -3.75
N SER A 33 6.66 6.27 -4.66
CA SER A 33 5.69 7.29 -5.07
C SER A 33 4.52 6.68 -5.85
N LYS A 34 4.80 5.69 -6.71
CA LYS A 34 3.77 4.95 -7.44
C LYS A 34 2.87 4.15 -6.50
N ALA A 35 3.45 3.44 -5.53
CA ALA A 35 2.70 2.69 -4.53
C ALA A 35 1.81 3.60 -3.67
N ALA A 36 2.37 4.71 -3.17
CA ALA A 36 1.62 5.68 -2.37
C ALA A 36 0.44 6.28 -3.14
N ARG A 37 0.63 6.62 -4.43
CA ARG A 37 -0.43 7.13 -5.29
C ARG A 37 -1.53 6.09 -5.51
N ALA A 38 -1.16 4.85 -5.83
CA ALA A 38 -2.14 3.78 -6.02
C ALA A 38 -2.98 3.54 -4.76
N ILE A 39 -2.39 3.59 -3.56
CA ILE A 39 -3.11 3.46 -2.30
C ILE A 39 -4.07 4.64 -2.10
N ALA A 40 -3.61 5.88 -2.31
CA ALA A 40 -4.45 7.06 -2.18
C ALA A 40 -5.64 7.06 -3.16
N ASP A 41 -5.39 6.68 -4.41
CA ASP A 41 -6.40 6.58 -5.46
C ASP A 41 -7.44 5.50 -5.08
N ALA A 42 -7.00 4.33 -4.61
CA ALA A 42 -7.89 3.25 -4.18
C ALA A 42 -8.77 3.64 -2.98
N ILE A 43 -8.21 4.33 -1.99
CA ILE A 43 -8.97 4.84 -0.83
C ILE A 43 -10.00 5.87 -1.29
N THR A 44 -9.61 6.79 -2.17
CA THR A 44 -10.49 7.82 -2.71
C THR A 44 -11.64 7.21 -3.50
N GLU A 45 -11.35 6.23 -4.36
CA GLU A 45 -12.35 5.50 -5.12
C GLU A 45 -13.33 4.75 -4.19
N TYR A 46 -12.82 4.07 -3.17
CA TYR A 46 -13.67 3.37 -2.19
C TYR A 46 -14.61 4.33 -1.45
N MET A 47 -14.12 5.50 -1.06
CA MET A 47 -14.94 6.50 -0.36
C MET A 47 -15.98 7.16 -1.29
N ASN A 48 -15.66 7.32 -2.58
CA ASN A 48 -16.56 7.90 -3.57
C ASN A 48 -17.59 6.90 -4.12
N LYS A 49 -17.35 5.60 -4.02
CA LYS A 49 -18.30 4.53 -4.42
C LYS A 49 -19.40 4.27 -3.38
N ARG A 50 -19.63 5.19 -2.43
CA ARG A 50 -20.69 5.10 -1.43
C ARG A 50 -22.05 5.54 -1.98
#